data_AF-A0A376CJZ7-F1
#
_entry.id   AF-A0A376CJZ7-F1
#
_cell.length_a   1.000
_cell.length_b   1.000
_cell.length_c   1.000
_cell.angle_alpha   90.00
_cell.angle_beta   90.00
_cell.angle_gamma   90.00
#
_symmetry.space_group_name_H-M   'P 1'
#
loop_
_entity.id
_entity.type
_entity.pdbx_description
1 polymer ?
#
loop_
_entity_poly.entity_id
_entity_poly.type
_entity_poly.pdbx_seq_one_letter_code
_entity_poly.pdbx_strand_id
1 'polypeptide(L)'
;MRVLYFILATLFTLIALGANWFGGPGWMLWVSLILAAIFLILGFMKMAEEKPPREFVLSDEQKETLRGLKAEGNESGAIRQLMLWDRYASNEDAQRIVRELD
;
A
#
# COMPACT_ATOMS: atom_id res chain seq x y z
N MET A 1 -11.92 2.44 -10.64
CA MET A 1 -11.24 2.96 -11.87
C MET A 1 -9.79 2.49 -12.02
N ARG A 2 -9.15 1.92 -10.98
CA ARG A 2 -7.76 1.45 -11.01
C ARG A 2 -7.38 0.58 -12.23
N VAL A 3 -8.22 -0.39 -12.59
CA VAL A 3 -7.94 -1.35 -13.68
C VAL A 3 -7.79 -0.67 -15.04
N LEU A 4 -8.52 0.42 -15.28
CA LEU A 4 -8.43 1.18 -16.54
C LEU A 4 -7.05 1.81 -16.72
N TYR A 5 -6.43 2.33 -15.66
CA TYR A 5 -5.08 2.90 -15.75
C TYR A 5 -4.03 1.85 -16.09
N PHE A 6 -4.13 0.65 -15.51
CA PHE A 6 -3.23 -0.45 -15.86
C PHE A 6 -3.44 -0.98 -17.28
N ILE A 7 -4.69 -1.02 -17.76
CA ILE A 7 -4.99 -1.36 -19.16
C ILE A 7 -4.35 -0.32 -20.10
N LEU A 8 -4.55 0.96 -19.85
CA LEU A 8 -3.96 2.03 -20.68
C LEU A 8 -2.43 1.97 -20.67
N ALA A 9 -1.81 1.78 -19.49
CA ALA A 9 -0.37 1.61 -19.38
C ALA A 9 0.12 0.44 -20.25
N THR A 10 -0.56 -0.71 -20.18
CA THR A 10 -0.23 -1.89 -20.98
C THR A 10 -0.35 -1.62 -22.47
N LEU A 11 -1.43 -0.97 -22.90
CA LEU A 11 -1.64 -0.62 -24.31
C LEU A 11 -0.53 0.30 -24.85
N PHE A 12 -0.15 1.34 -24.10
CA PHE A 12 0.95 2.21 -24.51
C PHE A 12 2.30 1.48 -24.55
N THR A 13 2.55 0.54 -23.64
CA THR A 13 3.75 -0.33 -23.71
C THR A 13 3.73 -1.22 -24.97
N LEU A 14 2.58 -1.79 -25.34
CA LEU A 14 2.45 -2.59 -26.55
C LEU A 14 2.64 -1.74 -27.82
N ILE A 15 2.13 -0.52 -27.84
CA ILE A 15 2.35 0.44 -28.94
C ILE A 15 3.83 0.79 -29.05
N ALA A 16 4.52 1.04 -27.94
CA ALA A 16 5.97 1.30 -27.94
C ALA A 16 6.77 0.11 -28.51
N LEU A 17 6.40 -1.12 -28.12
CA LEU A 17 7.03 -2.33 -28.62
C LEU A 17 6.79 -2.52 -30.12
N GLY A 18 5.56 -2.29 -30.59
CA GLY A 18 5.23 -2.32 -32.01
C GLY A 18 5.97 -1.26 -32.81
N ALA A 19 6.01 -0.02 -32.32
CA ALA A 19 6.76 1.06 -32.96
C ALA A 19 8.26 0.73 -33.05
N ASN A 20 8.84 0.09 -32.04
CA ASN A 20 10.23 -0.35 -32.08
C ASN A 20 10.46 -1.47 -33.12
N TRP A 21 9.57 -2.46 -33.18
CA TRP A 21 9.75 -3.63 -34.06
C TRP A 21 9.51 -3.29 -35.54
N PHE A 22 8.50 -2.47 -35.83
CA PHE A 22 8.14 -2.09 -37.20
C PHE A 22 8.92 -0.89 -37.74
N GLY A 23 9.98 -0.43 -37.04
CA GLY A 23 10.81 0.69 -37.48
C GLY A 23 10.07 2.03 -37.50
N GLY A 24 9.12 2.20 -36.58
CA GLY A 24 8.38 3.44 -36.39
C GLY A 24 9.28 4.62 -35.97
N PRO A 25 8.74 5.84 -35.98
CA PRO A 25 9.51 7.02 -35.62
C PRO A 25 10.07 6.91 -34.20
N GLY A 26 11.37 7.17 -34.02
CA GLY A 26 12.03 7.00 -32.71
C GLY A 26 11.38 7.82 -31.58
N TRP A 27 10.77 8.97 -31.89
CA TRP A 27 10.04 9.78 -30.91
C TRP A 27 8.75 9.13 -30.41
N MET A 28 8.11 8.27 -31.22
CA MET A 28 6.87 7.57 -30.89
C MET A 28 7.08 6.57 -29.74
N LEU A 29 8.26 5.93 -29.71
CA LEU A 29 8.66 5.03 -28.64
C LEU A 29 8.73 5.79 -27.31
N TRP A 30 9.46 6.91 -27.29
CA TRP A 30 9.62 7.73 -26.10
C TRP A 30 8.29 8.28 -25.58
N VAL A 31 7.46 8.84 -26.45
CA VAL A 31 6.14 9.37 -26.07
C VAL A 31 5.25 8.26 -25.48
N SER A 32 5.23 7.08 -26.10
CA SER A 32 4.42 5.96 -25.63
C SER A 32 4.89 5.45 -24.26
N LEU A 33 6.20 5.34 -24.03
CA LEU A 33 6.74 4.94 -22.73
C LEU A 33 6.44 5.96 -21.62
N ILE A 34 6.53 7.26 -21.92
CA ILE A 34 6.20 8.32 -20.96
C ILE A 34 4.73 8.22 -20.56
N LEU A 35 3.82 8.06 -21.53
CA LEU A 35 2.39 7.89 -21.25
C LEU A 35 2.12 6.63 -20.43
N ALA A 36 2.77 5.50 -20.78
CA ALA A 36 2.65 4.27 -20.02
C ALA A 36 3.08 4.44 -18.55
N ALA A 37 4.22 5.11 -18.32
CA ALA A 37 4.73 5.39 -16.99
C ALA A 37 3.76 6.25 -16.16
N ILE A 38 3.20 7.31 -16.76
CA ILE A 38 2.21 8.18 -16.10
C ILE A 38 0.98 7.37 -15.66
N PHE A 39 0.41 6.58 -16.58
CA PHE A 39 -0.76 5.76 -16.26
C PHE A 39 -0.45 4.70 -15.20
N LEU A 40 0.74 4.12 -15.22
CA LEU A 40 1.18 3.17 -14.21
C LEU A 40 1.24 3.81 -12.81
N ILE A 41 1.83 5.01 -12.71
CA ILE A 41 1.91 5.77 -11.46
C ILE A 41 0.49 6.10 -10.95
N LEU A 42 -0.39 6.60 -11.82
CA LEU A 42 -1.79 6.89 -11.46
C LEU A 42 -2.55 5.63 -11.00
N GLY A 43 -2.31 4.50 -11.65
CA GLY A 43 -2.85 3.21 -11.25
C GLY A 43 -2.42 2.80 -9.83
N PHE A 44 -1.15 3.00 -9.50
CA PHE A 44 -0.62 2.73 -8.16
C PHE A 44 -1.10 3.71 -7.11
N MET A 45 -1.18 5.01 -7.40
CA MET A 45 -1.74 6.01 -6.48
C MET A 45 -3.19 5.66 -6.12
N LYS A 46 -3.99 5.32 -7.13
CA LYS A 46 -5.37 4.90 -6.91
C LYS A 46 -5.48 3.57 -6.16
N MET A 47 -4.56 2.64 -6.40
CA MET A 47 -4.48 1.39 -5.63
C MET A 47 -4.16 1.63 -4.16
N ALA A 48 -3.28 2.58 -3.87
CA ALA A 48 -2.93 2.95 -2.51
C ALA A 48 -4.11 3.64 -1.79
N GLU A 49 -4.82 4.53 -2.50
CA GLU A 49 -6.02 5.20 -1.99
C GLU A 49 -7.19 4.23 -1.73
N GLU A 50 -7.41 3.27 -2.64
CA GLU A 50 -8.48 2.26 -2.51
C GLU A 50 -8.14 1.14 -1.52
N LYS A 51 -6.95 1.13 -0.90
CA LYS A 51 -6.58 0.12 0.08
C LYS A 51 -7.32 0.43 1.39
N PRO A 52 -8.30 -0.40 1.81
CA PRO A 52 -9.02 -0.13 3.04
C PRO A 52 -8.04 -0.11 4.21
N PRO A 53 -8.27 0.74 5.24
CA PRO A 53 -7.52 0.67 6.48
C PRO A 53 -7.57 -0.78 6.95
N ARG A 54 -6.40 -1.38 7.16
CA ARG A 54 -6.31 -2.78 7.58
C ARG A 54 -6.91 -2.84 8.98
N GLU A 55 -8.09 -3.45 9.12
CA GLU A 55 -8.68 -3.66 10.43
C GLU A 55 -7.77 -4.60 11.21
N PHE A 56 -7.17 -4.04 12.25
CA PHE A 56 -6.30 -4.79 13.14
C PHE A 56 -7.18 -5.58 14.11
N VAL A 57 -7.55 -6.79 13.74
CA VAL A 57 -8.39 -7.64 14.57
C VAL A 57 -7.53 -8.34 15.63
N LEU A 58 -7.44 -7.73 16.80
CA LEU A 58 -6.87 -8.36 17.99
C LEU A 58 -7.79 -9.48 18.49
N SER A 59 -7.22 -10.64 18.83
CA SER A 59 -7.93 -11.65 19.62
C SER A 59 -8.18 -11.13 21.04
N ASP A 60 -9.16 -11.71 21.74
CA ASP A 60 -9.48 -11.28 23.11
C ASP A 60 -8.30 -11.47 24.07
N GLU A 61 -7.51 -12.54 23.88
CA GLU A 61 -6.27 -12.80 24.63
C GLU A 61 -5.20 -11.72 24.37
N GLN A 62 -5.05 -11.28 23.12
CA GLN A 62 -4.12 -10.20 22.78
C GLN A 62 -4.57 -8.86 23.37
N LYS A 63 -5.88 -8.57 23.38
CA LYS A 63 -6.42 -7.37 24.03
C LYS A 63 -6.16 -7.39 25.53
N GLU A 64 -6.39 -8.52 26.19
CA GLU A 64 -6.14 -8.67 27.62
C GLU A 64 -4.66 -8.45 27.98
N THR A 65 -3.76 -9.02 27.18
CA THR A 65 -2.32 -8.81 27.34
C THR A 65 -1.93 -7.33 27.21
N LEU A 66 -2.46 -6.62 26.20
CA LEU A 66 -2.19 -5.20 26.00
C LEU A 66 -2.78 -4.33 27.11
N ARG A 67 -3.99 -4.67 27.60
CA ARG A 67 -4.60 -4.01 28.76
C ARG A 67 -3.77 -4.19 30.02
N GLY A 68 -3.24 -5.40 30.26
CA GLY A 68 -2.33 -5.67 31.37
C GLY A 68 -1.09 -4.76 31.33
N LEU A 69 -0.43 -4.72 30.17
CA LEU A 69 0.74 -3.85 29.96
C LEU A 69 0.41 -2.36 30.13
N LYS A 70 -0.79 -1.93 29.70
CA LYS A 70 -1.26 -0.54 29.87
C LYS A 70 -1.57 -0.22 31.34
N ALA A 71 -2.21 -1.14 32.07
CA ALA A 71 -2.51 -1.00 33.50
C ALA A 71 -1.22 -0.91 34.35
N GLU A 72 -0.14 -1.56 33.92
CA GLU A 72 1.19 -1.46 34.52
C GLU A 72 1.92 -0.15 34.17
N GLY A 73 1.33 0.72 33.35
CA GLY A 73 1.95 1.96 32.85
C GLY A 73 2.98 1.74 31.75
N ASN A 74 3.08 0.52 31.19
CA ASN A 74 4.03 0.14 30.15
C ASN A 74 3.41 0.21 28.74
N GLU A 75 2.94 1.39 28.36
CA GLU A 75 2.35 1.62 27.03
C GLU A 75 3.36 1.36 25.89
N SER A 76 4.63 1.70 26.12
CA SER A 76 5.70 1.44 25.15
C SER A 76 5.93 -0.05 24.89
N GLY A 77 5.74 -0.89 25.92
CA GLY A 77 5.81 -2.34 25.83
C GLY A 77 4.62 -2.91 25.07
N ALA A 78 3.42 -2.39 25.33
CA ALA A 78 2.21 -2.76 24.58
C ALA A 78 2.35 -2.47 23.07
N ILE A 79 2.88 -1.31 22.71
CA ILE A 79 3.15 -0.94 21.30
C ILE A 79 4.15 -1.91 20.67
N ARG A 80 5.25 -2.24 21.37
CA ARG A 80 6.24 -3.20 20.87
C ARG A 80 5.64 -4.60 20.69
N GLN A 81 4.84 -5.05 21.65
CA GLN A 81 4.18 -6.35 21.60
C GLN A 81 3.21 -6.44 20.41
N LEU A 82 2.44 -5.37 20.16
CA LEU A 82 1.57 -5.27 19.00
C LEU A 82 2.34 -5.38 17.67
N MET A 83 3.45 -4.63 17.55
CA MET A 83 4.31 -4.69 16.36
C MET A 83 5.01 -6.04 16.17
N LEU A 84 5.20 -6.82 17.24
CA LEU A 84 5.70 -8.19 17.14
C LEU A 84 4.64 -9.15 16.59
N TRP A 85 3.37 -8.94 16.91
CA TRP A 85 2.27 -9.77 16.44
C TRP A 85 1.86 -9.50 15.00
N ASP A 86 1.98 -8.25 14.53
CA ASP A 86 1.80 -7.92 13.11
C ASP A 86 3.03 -7.25 12.53
N ARG A 87 3.68 -8.01 11.66
CA ARG A 87 4.86 -7.58 10.89
C ARG A 87 4.62 -6.32 10.05
N TYR A 88 3.36 -5.97 9.76
CA TYR A 88 3.01 -4.82 8.94
C TYR A 88 2.32 -3.69 9.71
N ALA A 89 2.20 -3.77 11.04
CA ALA A 89 1.68 -2.67 11.83
C ALA A 89 2.62 -1.47 11.72
N SER A 90 2.09 -0.33 11.29
CA SER A 90 2.82 0.93 11.40
C SER A 90 2.92 1.34 12.87
N ASN A 91 3.95 2.11 13.22
CA ASN A 91 4.10 2.59 14.59
C ASN A 91 2.91 3.49 15.00
N GLU A 92 2.40 4.30 14.07
CA GLU A 92 1.26 5.18 14.28
C GLU A 92 -0.04 4.39 14.53
N ASP A 93 -0.30 3.37 13.72
CA ASP A 93 -1.46 2.49 13.92
C ASP A 93 -1.34 1.75 15.26
N ALA A 94 -0.15 1.29 15.61
CA ALA A 94 0.10 0.58 16.86
C ALA A 94 -0.15 1.46 18.09
N GLN A 95 0.31 2.71 18.05
CA GLN A 95 0.02 3.70 19.09
C GLN A 95 -1.46 3.99 19.19
N ARG A 96 -2.16 4.18 18.05
CA ARG A 96 -3.60 4.42 18.03
C ARG A 96 -4.36 3.26 18.68
N ILE A 97 -4.07 2.02 18.28
CA ILE A 97 -4.73 0.81 18.79
C ILE A 97 -4.53 0.66 20.30
N VAL A 98 -3.30 0.85 20.81
CA VAL A 98 -3.03 0.75 22.25
C VAL A 98 -3.69 1.89 23.04
N ARG A 99 -3.78 3.08 22.46
CA ARG A 99 -4.45 4.23 23.09
C ARG A 99 -5.96 4.04 23.17
N GLU A 100 -6.58 3.57 22.08
CA GLU A 100 -8.01 3.28 21.97
C GLU A 100 -8.43 2.02 22.73
N LEU A 101 -7.48 1.21 23.22
CA LEU A 101 -7.74 0.08 24.09
C LEU A 101 -8.15 0.58 25.48
N ASP A 102 -9.42 0.47 25.84
CA ASP A 102 -9.93 0.74 27.20
C ASP A 102 -9.28 -0.17 28.25
#